data_AF-A0A7W9DTF3-F1
#
_entry.id   AF-A0A7W9DTF3-F1
#
_cell.length_a   1.000
_cell.length_b   1.000
_cell.length_c   1.000
_cell.angle_alpha   90.00
_cell.angle_beta   90.00
_cell.angle_gamma   90.00
#
_symmetry.space_group_name_H-M   'P 1'
#
loop_
_entity.id
_entity.type
_entity.pdbx_description
1 polymer ?
#
loop_
_entity_poly.entity_id
_entity_poly.type
_entity_poly.pdbx_seq_one_letter_code
_entity_poly.pdbx_strand_id
1 'polypeptide(L)'
;MVTPEDLEKRFTLVTATARYDHLRAREALSTPAGEDDLPVPDAPPPLTRGEALEVLALGEVIARKAGYGRQLAVRAARAAGASWSQIGAALGTSKQAAWEAHTRWIDDQAERHRRDGYSGMGDDDTAAARVLAGGLDEEPA
;
A
#
# COMPACT_ATOMS: atom_id res chain seq x y z
N MET A 1 -10.36 15.20 15.42
CA MET A 1 -10.86 13.86 15.06
C MET A 1 -9.69 13.09 14.48
N VAL A 2 -9.51 11.80 14.77
CA VAL A 2 -8.40 11.03 14.17
C VAL A 2 -8.79 10.71 12.73
N THR A 3 -8.06 11.25 11.76
CA THR A 3 -8.25 11.03 10.32
C THR A 3 -7.00 10.39 9.71
N PRO A 4 -7.13 9.67 8.57
CA PRO A 4 -5.98 9.16 7.84
C PRO A 4 -5.00 10.27 7.44
N GLU A 5 -5.49 11.44 7.00
CA GLU A 5 -4.67 12.55 6.54
C GLU A 5 -3.78 13.13 7.67
N ASP A 6 -4.31 13.20 8.90
CA ASP A 6 -3.56 13.70 10.06
C ASP A 6 -2.57 12.66 10.60
N LEU A 7 -2.89 11.37 10.51
CA LEU A 7 -1.97 10.29 10.88
C LEU A 7 -0.85 10.12 9.85
N GLU A 8 -1.15 10.28 8.57
CA GLU A 8 -0.20 10.11 7.48
C GLU A 8 0.99 11.07 7.56
N LYS A 9 0.77 12.30 8.07
CA LYS A 9 1.82 13.29 8.34
C LYS A 9 2.70 12.95 9.55
N ARG A 10 2.17 12.16 10.50
CA ARG A 10 2.82 11.88 11.79
C ARG A 10 3.53 10.53 11.82
N PHE A 11 3.08 9.58 10.98
CA PHE A 11 3.59 8.22 10.98
C PHE A 11 4.38 7.90 9.70
N THR A 12 5.50 7.20 9.88
CA THR A 12 6.10 6.37 8.83
C THR A 12 5.32 5.06 8.69
N LEU A 13 5.53 4.31 7.61
CA LEU A 13 4.91 2.99 7.44
C LEU A 13 5.20 2.08 8.64
N VAL A 14 6.47 1.96 9.03
CA VAL A 14 6.92 1.12 10.16
C VAL A 14 6.21 1.51 11.46
N THR A 15 6.18 2.81 11.78
CA THR A 15 5.55 3.28 13.01
C THR A 15 4.02 3.14 12.99
N ALA A 16 3.39 3.25 11.81
CA ALA A 16 1.95 3.04 11.66
C ALA A 16 1.57 1.57 11.92
N THR A 17 2.32 0.63 11.32
CA THR A 17 2.13 -0.82 11.53
C THR A 17 2.34 -1.19 13.00
N ALA A 18 3.41 -0.70 13.64
CA ALA A 18 3.66 -0.99 15.05
C ALA A 18 2.52 -0.50 15.96
N ARG A 19 1.97 0.69 15.71
CA ARG A 19 0.82 1.22 16.47
C ARG A 19 -0.46 0.42 16.21
N TYR A 20 -0.71 0.06 14.96
CA TYR A 20 -1.86 -0.76 14.57
C TYR A 20 -1.81 -2.14 15.24
N ASP A 21 -0.67 -2.82 15.17
CA ASP A 21 -0.48 -4.14 15.78
C ASP A 21 -0.64 -4.09 17.30
N HIS A 22 -0.13 -3.05 17.96
CA HIS A 22 -0.32 -2.85 19.39
C HIS A 22 -1.81 -2.75 19.78
N LEU A 23 -2.60 -1.95 19.05
CA LEU A 23 -4.03 -1.80 19.33
C LEU A 23 -4.80 -3.09 19.04
N ARG A 24 -4.48 -3.79 17.95
CA ARG A 24 -5.08 -5.08 17.60
C ARG A 24 -4.76 -6.18 18.61
N ALA A 25 -3.52 -6.24 19.11
CA ALA A 25 -3.14 -7.18 20.16
C ALA A 25 -3.92 -6.92 21.46
N ARG A 26 -4.09 -5.64 21.84
CA ARG A 26 -4.92 -5.27 22.99
C ARG A 26 -6.38 -5.66 22.82
N GLU A 27 -6.95 -5.40 21.65
CA GLU A 27 -8.33 -5.74 21.33
C GLU A 27 -8.56 -7.27 21.41
N ALA A 28 -7.64 -8.06 20.86
CA ALA A 28 -7.73 -9.53 20.88
C ALA A 28 -7.62 -10.13 22.30
N LEU A 29 -6.92 -9.46 23.21
CA LEU A 29 -6.75 -9.87 24.61
C LEU A 29 -7.80 -9.28 25.54
N SER A 30 -8.62 -8.33 25.06
CA SER A 30 -9.69 -7.74 25.86
C SER A 30 -10.85 -8.73 25.99
N THR A 31 -11.37 -8.91 27.19
CA THR A 31 -12.59 -9.72 27.39
C THR A 31 -13.79 -8.92 26.87
N PRO A 32 -14.63 -9.47 25.98
CA PRO A 32 -15.88 -8.82 25.60
C PRO A 32 -16.75 -8.66 26.85
N ALA A 33 -17.49 -7.56 26.95
CA ALA A 33 -18.50 -7.41 28.00
C ALA A 33 -19.71 -8.30 27.67
N GLY A 34 -19.54 -9.62 27.80
CA GLY A 34 -20.63 -10.60 27.75
C GLY A 34 -21.31 -10.70 29.13
N GLU A 35 -22.62 -10.96 29.13
CA GLU A 35 -23.49 -10.93 30.32
C GLU A 35 -23.12 -11.97 31.41
N ASP A 36 -22.24 -12.94 31.11
CA ASP A 36 -21.84 -14.04 32.00
C ASP A 36 -20.31 -14.16 32.22
N ASP A 37 -19.49 -13.19 31.76
CA ASP A 37 -18.03 -13.28 31.87
C ASP A 37 -17.53 -12.83 33.26
N LEU A 38 -17.01 -13.79 34.03
CA LEU A 38 -16.20 -13.48 35.20
C LEU A 38 -14.97 -12.66 34.76
N PRO A 39 -14.58 -11.59 35.48
CA PRO A 39 -13.44 -10.78 35.11
C PRO A 39 -12.18 -11.65 34.99
N VAL A 40 -11.53 -11.63 33.83
CA VAL A 40 -10.18 -12.19 33.69
C VAL A 40 -9.21 -11.24 34.39
N PRO A 41 -8.50 -11.67 35.44
CA PRO A 41 -7.51 -10.82 36.11
C PRO A 41 -6.45 -10.36 35.10
N ASP A 42 -6.08 -9.08 35.17
CA ASP A 42 -5.05 -8.44 34.34
C ASP A 42 -5.37 -8.35 32.83
N ALA A 43 -6.60 -8.64 32.39
CA ALA A 43 -6.99 -8.40 31.01
C ALA A 43 -6.97 -6.89 30.68
N PRO A 44 -6.45 -6.49 29.51
CA PRO A 44 -6.50 -5.10 29.10
C PRO A 44 -7.95 -4.65 28.90
N PRO A 45 -8.27 -3.39 29.20
CA PRO A 45 -9.60 -2.87 28.94
C PRO A 45 -9.89 -2.87 27.43
N PRO A 46 -11.16 -3.02 27.03
CA PRO A 46 -11.58 -2.85 25.64
C PRO A 46 -11.09 -1.53 25.04
N LEU A 47 -10.90 -1.52 23.73
CA LEU A 47 -10.54 -0.28 23.02
C LEU A 47 -11.57 0.82 23.30
N THR A 48 -11.08 2.01 23.58
CA THR A 48 -11.94 3.19 23.61
C THR A 48 -12.46 3.48 22.20
N ARG A 49 -13.57 4.23 22.09
CA ARG A 49 -14.08 4.74 20.80
C ARG A 49 -12.98 5.44 19.98
N GLY A 50 -12.10 6.21 20.64
CA GLY A 50 -11.02 6.91 19.97
C GLY A 50 -9.99 5.96 19.36
N GLU A 51 -9.62 4.92 20.09
CA GLU A 51 -8.66 3.91 19.64
C GLU A 51 -9.25 3.02 18.54
N ALA A 52 -10.53 2.67 18.61
CA ALA A 52 -11.21 1.94 17.53
C ALA A 52 -11.21 2.75 16.21
N LEU A 53 -11.47 4.06 16.28
CA LEU A 53 -11.36 4.95 15.10
C LEU A 53 -9.90 5.11 14.64
N GLU A 54 -8.94 5.12 15.57
CA GLU A 54 -7.51 5.16 15.26
C GLU A 54 -7.07 3.90 14.48
N VAL A 55 -7.53 2.71 14.86
CA VAL A 55 -7.25 1.46 14.12
C VAL A 55 -7.71 1.54 12.67
N LEU A 56 -8.91 2.05 12.41
CA LEU A 56 -9.42 2.23 11.04
C LEU A 56 -8.56 3.20 10.24
N ALA A 57 -8.23 4.35 10.83
CA ALA A 57 -7.45 5.37 10.16
C ALA A 57 -5.99 4.92 9.92
N LEU A 58 -5.39 4.16 10.84
CA LEU A 58 -4.06 3.55 10.67
C LEU A 58 -4.07 2.49 9.57
N GLY A 59 -5.11 1.66 9.46
CA GLY A 59 -5.24 0.68 8.39
C GLY A 59 -5.21 1.33 7.00
N GLU A 60 -5.95 2.43 6.84
CA GLU A 60 -5.93 3.24 5.61
C GLU A 60 -4.54 3.85 5.35
N VAL A 61 -3.88 4.42 6.36
CA VAL A 61 -2.52 4.97 6.23
C VAL A 61 -1.51 3.91 5.81
N ILE A 62 -1.57 2.71 6.39
CA ILE A 62 -0.71 1.58 6.03
C ILE A 62 -0.97 1.19 4.57
N ALA A 63 -2.24 1.06 4.16
CA ALA A 63 -2.59 0.73 2.78
C ALA A 63 -2.07 1.77 1.78
N ARG A 64 -2.23 3.07 2.07
CA ARG A 64 -1.70 4.16 1.24
C ARG A 64 -0.17 4.11 1.15
N LYS A 65 0.52 4.03 2.29
CA LYS A 65 1.99 4.04 2.35
C LYS A 65 2.62 2.77 1.77
N ALA A 66 2.01 1.61 1.95
CA ALA A 66 2.43 0.38 1.27
C ALA A 66 2.16 0.43 -0.24
N GLY A 67 1.12 1.17 -0.66
CA GLY A 67 0.85 1.49 -2.05
C GLY A 67 1.83 2.50 -2.66
N TYR A 68 2.50 3.32 -1.85
CA TYR A 68 3.50 4.26 -2.34
C TYR A 68 4.69 3.52 -2.93
N GLY A 69 5.03 3.87 -4.17
CA GLY A 69 6.05 3.17 -4.92
C GLY A 69 5.61 1.80 -5.45
N ARG A 70 4.31 1.42 -5.39
CA ARG A 70 3.82 0.18 -6.03
C ARG A 70 4.31 0.05 -7.47
N GLN A 71 4.24 1.12 -8.25
CA GLN A 71 4.66 1.11 -9.65
C GLN A 71 6.19 1.04 -9.82
N LEU A 72 6.96 1.55 -8.85
CA LEU A 72 8.41 1.32 -8.79
C LEU A 72 8.73 -0.15 -8.49
N ALA A 73 7.96 -0.80 -7.60
CA ALA A 73 8.08 -2.22 -7.32
C ALA A 73 7.70 -3.08 -8.55
N VAL A 74 6.65 -2.70 -9.30
CA VAL A 74 6.30 -3.33 -10.58
C VAL A 74 7.43 -3.19 -11.59
N ARG A 75 8.02 -1.99 -11.72
CA ARG A 75 9.20 -1.76 -12.57
C ARG A 75 10.39 -2.65 -12.16
N ALA A 76 10.68 -2.75 -10.86
CA ALA A 76 11.73 -3.62 -10.35
C ALA A 76 11.45 -5.10 -10.63
N ALA A 77 10.21 -5.55 -10.46
CA ALA A 77 9.79 -6.92 -10.80
C ALA A 77 9.96 -7.21 -12.30
N ARG A 78 9.59 -6.27 -13.19
CA ARG A 78 9.84 -6.38 -14.63
C ARG A 78 11.34 -6.43 -14.94
N ALA A 79 12.16 -5.60 -14.31
CA ALA A 79 13.62 -5.63 -14.46
C ALA A 79 14.23 -6.96 -14.00
N ALA A 80 13.62 -7.62 -13.02
CA ALA A 80 14.01 -8.95 -12.55
C ALA A 80 13.44 -10.10 -13.39
N GLY A 81 12.73 -9.82 -14.48
CA GLY A 81 12.18 -10.84 -15.38
C GLY A 81 10.83 -11.42 -14.94
N ALA A 82 10.05 -10.75 -14.09
CA ALA A 82 8.70 -11.19 -13.78
C ALA A 82 7.74 -10.96 -14.96
N SER A 83 6.91 -11.95 -15.30
CA SER A 83 5.85 -11.78 -16.30
C SER A 83 4.65 -11.00 -15.76
N TRP A 84 3.83 -10.42 -16.63
CA TRP A 84 2.61 -9.71 -16.22
C TRP A 84 1.61 -10.60 -15.49
N SER A 85 1.62 -11.91 -15.77
CA SER A 85 0.79 -12.90 -15.06
C SER A 85 1.25 -13.04 -13.61
N GLN A 86 2.56 -13.14 -13.37
CA GLN A 86 3.13 -13.21 -12.02
C GLN A 86 2.88 -11.91 -11.23
N ILE A 87 3.05 -10.76 -11.88
CA ILE A 87 2.78 -9.45 -11.28
C ILE A 87 1.30 -9.30 -10.94
N GLY A 88 0.39 -9.65 -11.87
CA GLY A 88 -1.05 -9.63 -11.63
C GLY A 88 -1.43 -10.49 -10.43
N ALA A 89 -0.93 -11.73 -10.37
CA ALA A 89 -1.16 -12.64 -9.24
C ALA A 89 -0.66 -12.05 -7.91
N ALA A 90 0.56 -11.50 -7.88
CA ALA A 90 1.13 -10.89 -6.68
C ALA A 90 0.34 -9.65 -6.20
N LEU A 91 -0.27 -8.91 -7.13
CA LEU A 91 -1.10 -7.74 -6.81
C LEU A 91 -2.57 -8.11 -6.52
N GLY A 92 -2.97 -9.38 -6.70
CA GLY A 92 -4.36 -9.82 -6.59
C GLY A 92 -5.27 -9.25 -7.69
N THR A 93 -4.76 -9.07 -8.89
CA THR A 93 -5.49 -8.52 -10.05
C THR A 93 -5.21 -9.31 -11.32
N SER A 94 -5.89 -8.98 -12.43
CA SER A 94 -5.62 -9.63 -13.71
C SER A 94 -4.30 -9.15 -14.33
N LYS A 95 -3.69 -10.01 -15.15
CA LYS A 95 -2.53 -9.67 -16.00
C LYS A 95 -2.73 -8.35 -16.75
N GLN A 96 -3.89 -8.20 -17.39
CA GLN A 96 -4.27 -7.01 -18.15
C GLN A 96 -4.37 -5.76 -17.26
N ALA A 97 -5.05 -5.86 -16.12
CA ALA A 97 -5.20 -4.73 -15.21
C ALA A 97 -3.86 -4.26 -14.64
N ALA A 98 -2.95 -5.18 -14.34
CA ALA A 98 -1.59 -4.85 -13.89
C ALA A 98 -0.80 -4.10 -14.98
N TRP A 99 -0.83 -4.58 -16.22
CA TRP A 99 -0.16 -3.93 -17.35
C TRP A 99 -0.74 -2.53 -17.61
N GLU A 100 -2.07 -2.40 -17.73
CA GLU A 100 -2.74 -1.12 -17.98
C GLU A 100 -2.44 -0.10 -16.88
N ALA A 101 -2.46 -0.53 -15.61
CA ALA A 101 -2.14 0.35 -14.49
C ALA A 101 -0.68 0.84 -14.53
N HIS A 102 0.25 -0.02 -14.94
CA HIS A 102 1.66 0.36 -15.05
C HIS A 102 1.91 1.30 -16.23
N THR A 103 1.34 1.00 -17.41
CA THR A 103 1.45 1.85 -18.60
C THR A 103 0.90 3.25 -18.33
N ARG A 104 -0.30 3.35 -17.74
CA ARG A 104 -0.86 4.65 -17.33
C ARG A 104 0.04 5.40 -16.36
N TRP A 105 0.66 4.70 -15.41
CA TRP A 105 1.60 5.33 -14.48
C TRP A 105 2.85 5.89 -15.20
N ILE A 106 3.39 5.18 -16.19
CA ILE A 106 4.51 5.68 -17.02
C ILE A 106 4.08 6.97 -17.73
N ASP A 107 2.90 6.98 -18.34
CA ASP A 107 2.37 8.16 -19.03
C ASP A 107 2.16 9.35 -18.08
N ASP A 108 1.64 9.10 -16.88
CA ASP A 108 1.51 10.10 -15.83
C ASP A 108 2.88 10.65 -15.38
N GLN A 109 3.93 9.82 -15.32
CA GLN A 109 5.29 10.29 -15.01
C GLN A 109 5.85 11.18 -16.13
N ALA A 110 5.61 10.84 -17.40
CA ALA A 110 6.03 11.63 -18.54
C ALA A 110 5.29 12.98 -18.60
N GLU A 111 3.99 12.99 -18.32
CA GLU A 111 3.20 14.23 -18.26
C GLU A 111 3.67 15.16 -17.13
N ARG A 112 3.96 14.62 -15.94
CA ARG A 112 4.52 15.42 -14.84
C ARG A 112 5.82 16.11 -15.24
N HIS A 113 6.71 15.36 -15.89
CA HIS A 113 7.97 15.91 -16.38
C HIS A 113 7.77 16.98 -17.45
N ARG A 114 6.86 16.77 -18.41
CA ARG A 114 6.51 17.79 -19.41
C ARG A 114 5.94 19.06 -18.78
N ARG A 115 5.22 18.94 -17.67
CA ARG A 115 4.57 20.08 -17.00
C ARG A 115 5.55 20.95 -16.20
N ASP A 116 6.46 20.34 -15.43
CA ASP A 116 7.33 21.10 -14.51
C ASP A 116 8.84 20.93 -14.74
N GLY A 117 9.27 19.99 -15.59
CA GLY A 117 10.66 19.83 -16.06
C GLY A 117 11.62 19.22 -15.05
N TYR A 118 11.19 18.95 -13.81
CA TYR A 118 12.08 18.39 -12.77
C TYR A 118 11.46 17.21 -12.00
N SER A 119 10.13 17.03 -12.02
CA SER A 119 9.48 15.86 -11.43
C SER A 119 9.10 14.83 -12.52
N GLY A 120 8.77 13.59 -12.14
CA GLY A 120 8.41 12.55 -13.10
C GLY A 120 9.61 11.94 -13.85
N MET A 121 9.35 11.34 -15.01
CA MET A 121 10.37 10.71 -15.86
C MET A 121 10.56 11.53 -17.13
N GLY A 122 11.83 11.81 -17.47
CA GLY A 122 12.18 12.42 -18.75
C GLY A 122 11.89 11.52 -19.94
N ASP A 123 12.08 12.02 -21.16
CA ASP A 123 11.77 11.29 -22.39
C ASP A 123 12.57 9.98 -22.50
N ASP A 124 13.88 10.02 -22.21
CA ASP A 124 14.75 8.83 -22.23
C ASP A 124 14.34 7.80 -21.17
N ASP A 125 14.06 8.25 -19.94
CA ASP A 125 13.60 7.38 -18.86
C ASP A 125 12.23 6.76 -19.16
N THR A 126 11.34 7.52 -19.80
CA THR A 126 10.02 7.05 -20.22
C THR A 126 10.15 6.00 -21.31
N ALA A 127 11.02 6.21 -22.31
CA ALA A 127 11.28 5.23 -23.35
C ALA A 127 11.85 3.93 -22.76
N ALA A 128 12.83 4.02 -21.86
CA ALA A 128 13.40 2.87 -21.16
C ALA A 128 12.33 2.13 -20.32
N ALA A 129 11.46 2.86 -19.63
CA ALA A 129 10.38 2.28 -18.85
C ALA A 129 9.36 1.52 -19.73
N ARG A 130 9.03 2.03 -20.91
CA ARG A 130 8.13 1.36 -21.86
C ARG A 130 8.74 0.08 -22.43
N VAL A 131 10.02 0.10 -22.78
CA VAL A 131 10.74 -1.11 -23.22
C VAL A 131 10.72 -2.17 -22.11
N LEU A 132 10.98 -1.77 -20.87
CA LEU A 132 10.97 -2.69 -19.74
C LEU A 132 9.56 -3.22 -19.41
N ALA A 133 8.54 -2.38 -19.54
CA ALA A 133 7.15 -2.81 -19.39
C ALA A 133 6.81 -3.89 -20.43
N GLY A 134 7.23 -3.71 -21.68
CA GLY A 134 6.98 -4.64 -22.77
C GLY A 134 5.51 -4.80 -23.12
N GLY A 135 5.23 -5.70 -24.06
CA GLY A 135 3.87 -6.07 -24.44
C GLY A 135 3.15 -6.86 -23.35
N LEU A 136 1.82 -6.85 -23.39
CA LEU A 136 0.99 -7.69 -22.50
C LEU A 136 1.41 -9.17 -22.63
N ASP A 137 1.60 -9.65 -23.86
CA ASP A 137 1.87 -11.06 -24.15
C ASP A 137 3.35 -11.43 -24.27
N GLU A 138 4.25 -10.48 -24.05
CA GLU A 138 5.68 -10.77 -23.98
C GLU A 138 6.04 -11.35 -22.61
N GLU A 139 6.31 -12.66 -22.59
CA GLU A 139 7.00 -13.26 -21.46
C GLU A 139 8.50 -12.90 -21.55
N PRO A 140 9.11 -12.42 -20.46
CA PRO A 140 10.55 -12.21 -20.43
C PRO A 140 11.26 -13.55 -20.68
N ALA A 141 12.30 -13.52 -21.52
CA ALA A 141 13.11 -14.69 -21.89
C ALA A 141 13.96 -15.21 -20.72
#